data_AF-A0A2K3ME81-F1
#
_entry.id   AF-A0A2K3ME81-F1
#
_cell.length_a   1.000
_cell.length_b   1.000
_cell.length_c   1.000
_cell.angle_alpha   90.00
_cell.angle_beta   90.00
_cell.angle_gamma   90.00
#
_symmetry.space_group_name_H-M   'P 1'
#
loop_
_entity.id
_entity.type
_entity.pdbx_description
1 polymer ?
#
loop_
_entity_poly.entity_id
_entity_poly.type
_entity_poly.pdbx_seq_one_letter_code
_entity_poly.pdbx_strand_id
1 'polypeptide(L)'
;MMSTLAKSQGLKPREAVAMKDCVEVLSDSVDELRRSIDEMSRLSTSNFELTMSDVQTWVSAALTDQSTCTDGFQEVNADGEIKTVVRGRIVQVAQLTSNALALINKLATSHP
;
A
#
# COMPACT_ATOMS: atom_id res chain seq x y z
N MET A 1 -10.38 -8.86 -4.11
CA MET A 1 -10.17 -8.55 -5.53
C MET A 1 -8.81 -9.06 -6.01
N MET A 2 -7.67 -8.59 -5.45
CA MET A 2 -6.35 -9.18 -5.71
C MET A 2 -6.27 -10.65 -5.28
N SER A 3 -6.81 -10.97 -4.09
CA SER A 3 -6.94 -12.35 -3.60
C SER A 3 -7.86 -13.24 -4.47
N THR A 4 -8.70 -12.63 -5.32
CA THR A 4 -9.54 -13.36 -6.28
C THR A 4 -8.73 -13.72 -7.52
N LEU A 5 -7.93 -12.78 -8.03
CA LEU A 5 -6.94 -13.01 -9.10
C LEU A 5 -5.92 -14.07 -8.67
N ALA A 6 -5.49 -14.07 -7.40
CA ALA A 6 -4.62 -15.09 -6.83
C ALA A 6 -5.18 -16.52 -6.86
N LYS A 7 -6.51 -16.65 -6.89
CA LYS A 7 -7.21 -17.94 -6.87
C LYS A 7 -7.69 -18.39 -8.26
N SER A 8 -7.51 -17.57 -9.30
CA SER A 8 -7.96 -17.94 -10.64
C SER A 8 -7.12 -19.09 -11.20
N GLN A 9 -7.80 -20.10 -11.76
CA GLN A 9 -7.14 -21.16 -12.51
C GLN A 9 -6.59 -20.55 -13.81
N GLY A 10 -5.28 -20.61 -14.03
CA GLY A 10 -4.63 -20.07 -15.23
C GLY A 10 -3.29 -19.38 -15.01
N LEU A 11 -2.92 -19.07 -13.76
CA LEU A 11 -1.60 -18.50 -13.46
C LEU A 11 -0.49 -19.53 -13.64
N LYS A 12 0.59 -19.13 -14.29
CA LYS A 12 1.85 -19.90 -14.31
C LYS A 12 2.43 -19.93 -12.89
N PRO A 13 3.25 -20.95 -12.53
CA PRO A 13 3.79 -21.08 -11.18
C PRO A 13 4.48 -19.81 -10.64
N ARG A 14 5.26 -19.11 -11.48
CA ARG A 14 5.93 -17.85 -11.08
C ARG A 14 4.94 -16.69 -10.88
N GLU A 15 3.88 -16.62 -11.68
CA GLU A 15 2.83 -15.61 -11.54
C GLU A 15 2.02 -15.85 -10.27
N ALA A 16 1.77 -17.11 -9.92
CA ALA A 16 1.09 -17.48 -8.68
C ALA A 16 1.91 -17.10 -7.44
N VAL A 17 3.24 -17.29 -7.48
CA VAL A 17 4.15 -16.85 -6.41
C VAL A 17 4.14 -15.32 -6.28
N ALA A 18 4.40 -14.58 -7.36
CA ALA A 18 4.38 -13.11 -7.32
C ALA A 18 3.01 -12.55 -6.89
N MET A 19 1.91 -13.21 -7.28
CA MET A 19 0.58 -12.82 -6.84
C MET A 19 0.37 -13.07 -5.35
N LYS A 20 0.89 -14.18 -4.81
CA LYS A 20 0.84 -14.45 -3.38
C LYS A 20 1.62 -13.39 -2.60
N ASP A 21 2.85 -13.11 -3.03
CA ASP A 21 3.72 -12.11 -2.40
C ASP A 21 3.10 -10.71 -2.47
N CYS A 22 2.48 -10.36 -3.61
CA CYS A 22 1.73 -9.12 -3.74
C CYS A 22 0.53 -9.03 -2.79
N VAL A 23 -0.21 -10.12 -2.60
CA VAL A 23 -1.34 -10.15 -1.66
C VAL A 23 -0.86 -10.01 -0.21
N GLU A 24 0.31 -10.56 0.12
CA GLU A 24 0.94 -10.43 1.44
C GLU A 24 1.28 -8.96 1.72
N VAL A 25 2.10 -8.31 0.88
CA VAL A 25 2.48 -6.90 1.10
C VAL A 25 1.28 -5.94 1.01
N LEU A 26 0.26 -6.25 0.20
CA LEU A 26 -0.97 -5.46 0.21
C LEU A 26 -1.79 -5.63 1.49
N SER A 27 -1.69 -6.78 2.16
CA SER A 27 -2.34 -6.98 3.45
C SER A 27 -1.62 -6.19 4.53
N ASP A 28 -0.29 -6.16 4.50
CA ASP A 28 0.53 -5.31 5.37
C ASP A 28 0.20 -3.83 5.16
N SER A 29 0.15 -3.37 3.90
CA SER A 29 -0.30 -2.03 3.53
C SER A 29 -1.68 -1.66 4.11
N VAL A 30 -2.63 -2.60 4.14
CA VAL A 30 -3.95 -2.37 4.75
C VAL A 30 -3.84 -2.22 6.27
N ASP A 31 -3.02 -3.04 6.92
CA ASP A 31 -2.84 -2.99 8.37
C ASP A 31 -2.08 -1.72 8.80
N GLU A 32 -1.11 -1.26 8.01
CA GLU A 32 -0.42 0.01 8.22
C GLU A 32 -1.37 1.20 8.08
N LEU A 33 -2.20 1.22 7.03
CA LEU A 33 -3.22 2.27 6.87
C LEU A 33 -4.23 2.27 8.03
N ARG A 34 -4.61 1.09 8.56
CA ARG A 34 -5.45 1.00 9.76
C ARG A 34 -4.75 1.58 10.98
N ARG A 35 -3.46 1.27 11.17
CA ARG A 35 -2.65 1.86 12.25
C ARG A 35 -2.55 3.38 12.13
N SER A 36 -2.39 3.92 10.91
CA SER A 36 -2.45 5.36 10.69
C SER A 36 -3.77 5.98 11.15
N ILE A 37 -4.90 5.32 10.86
CA ILE A 37 -6.23 5.80 11.27
C ILE A 37 -6.36 5.74 12.81
N ASP A 38 -5.93 4.64 13.42
CA ASP A 38 -5.95 4.47 14.88
C ASP A 38 -5.08 5.53 15.59
N GLU A 39 -3.89 5.83 15.08
CA GLU A 39 -3.03 6.89 15.62
C GLU A 39 -3.67 8.27 15.46
N MET A 40 -4.23 8.58 14.28
CA MET A 40 -4.96 9.84 14.07
C MET A 40 -6.16 9.99 15.01
N SER A 41 -6.82 8.89 15.39
CA SER A 41 -7.95 8.92 16.34
C SER A 41 -7.55 9.35 17.77
N ARG A 42 -6.26 9.25 18.09
CA ARG A 42 -5.66 9.61 19.38
C ARG A 42 -4.91 10.94 19.33
N LEU A 43 -5.02 11.67 18.22
CA LEU A 43 -4.34 12.95 18.03
C LEU A 43 -4.84 13.99 19.03
N SER A 44 -3.89 14.62 19.73
CA SER A 44 -4.11 15.71 20.66
C SER A 44 -2.98 16.72 20.55
N THR A 45 -3.17 17.93 21.08
CA THR A 45 -2.10 18.94 21.12
C THR A 45 -0.86 18.45 21.86
N SER A 46 -1.01 17.62 22.90
CA SER A 46 0.11 17.14 23.72
C SER A 46 0.96 16.04 23.07
N ASN A 47 0.45 15.32 22.07
CA ASN A 47 1.16 14.25 21.37
C ASN A 47 1.30 14.49 19.86
N PHE A 48 1.00 15.71 19.40
CA PHE A 48 0.86 16.02 17.98
C PHE A 48 2.05 15.55 17.14
N GLU A 49 3.28 15.97 17.50
CA GLU A 49 4.49 15.64 16.75
C GLU A 49 4.72 14.13 16.63
N LEU A 50 4.58 13.40 17.74
CA LEU A 50 4.79 11.95 17.76
C LEU A 50 3.72 11.24 16.93
N THR A 51 2.45 11.57 17.13
CA THR A 51 1.34 10.97 16.38
C THR A 51 1.45 11.27 14.89
N MET A 52 1.80 12.50 14.50
CA MET A 52 1.98 12.83 13.08
C MET A 52 3.16 12.06 12.46
N SER A 53 4.28 11.93 13.19
CA SER A 53 5.43 11.12 12.76
C SER A 53 5.06 9.65 12.56
N ASP A 54 4.29 9.06 13.48
CA ASP A 54 3.82 7.68 13.37
C ASP A 54 2.88 7.50 12.18
N VAL A 55 1.92 8.42 12.01
CA VAL A 55 0.98 8.40 10.87
C VAL A 55 1.73 8.51 9.54
N GLN A 56 2.69 9.43 9.43
CA GLN A 56 3.54 9.57 8.22
C GLN A 56 4.33 8.30 7.94
N THR A 57 4.88 7.66 8.98
CA THR A 57 5.62 6.41 8.87
C THR A 57 4.75 5.30 8.30
N TRP A 58 3.59 5.06 8.90
CA TRP A 58 2.68 3.99 8.47
C TRP A 58 2.12 4.21 7.06
N VAL A 59 1.76 5.44 6.69
CA VAL A 59 1.27 5.71 5.31
C VAL A 59 2.39 5.60 4.28
N SER A 60 3.63 5.96 4.63
CA SER A 60 4.79 5.81 3.74
C SER A 60 5.18 4.34 3.56
N ALA A 61 5.09 3.54 4.62
CA ALA A 61 5.28 2.10 4.56
C ALA A 61 4.22 1.46 3.63
N ALA A 62 2.95 1.87 3.77
CA ALA A 62 1.87 1.34 2.94
C ALA A 62 2.10 1.60 1.44
N LEU A 63 2.66 2.77 1.10
CA LEU A 63 3.05 3.12 -0.27
C LEU A 63 4.26 2.32 -0.76
N THR A 64 5.19 1.99 0.13
CA THR A 64 6.35 1.13 -0.16
C THR A 64 5.89 -0.28 -0.50
N ASP A 65 4.99 -0.87 0.28
CA ASP A 65 4.44 -2.20 0.03
C ASP A 65 3.70 -2.31 -1.32
N GLN A 66 2.94 -1.27 -1.66
CA GLN A 66 2.29 -1.17 -2.97
C GLN A 66 3.32 -1.13 -4.09
N SER A 67 4.44 -0.42 -3.90
CA SER A 67 5.55 -0.40 -4.86
C SER A 67 6.22 -1.78 -4.97
N THR A 68 6.50 -2.43 -3.84
CA THR A 68 7.05 -3.80 -3.77
C THR A 68 6.20 -4.82 -4.53
N CYS A 69 4.87 -4.77 -4.40
CA CYS A 69 4.00 -5.64 -5.21
C CYS A 69 4.21 -5.40 -6.71
N THR A 70 4.31 -4.14 -7.15
CA THR A 70 4.51 -3.83 -8.58
C THR A 70 5.85 -4.38 -9.06
N ASP A 71 6.91 -4.22 -8.26
CA ASP A 71 8.26 -4.65 -8.60
C ASP A 71 8.39 -6.17 -8.66
N GLY A 72 7.73 -6.90 -7.75
CA GLY A 72 7.66 -8.37 -7.81
C GLY A 72 7.05 -8.91 -9.11
N PHE A 73 6.14 -8.15 -9.74
CA PHE A 73 5.59 -8.47 -11.07
C PHE A 73 6.44 -7.97 -12.25
N GLN A 74 7.41 -7.09 -12.02
CA GLN A 74 8.36 -6.71 -13.06
C GLN A 74 9.32 -7.85 -13.39
N GLU A 75 9.72 -8.62 -12.38
CA GLU A 75 10.68 -9.73 -12.47
C GLU A 75 10.09 -11.02 -13.06
N VAL A 76 8.77 -11.16 -13.03
CA VAL A 76 8.10 -12.27 -13.70
C VAL A 76 7.93 -11.92 -15.18
N ASN A 77 8.45 -12.78 -16.06
CA ASN A 77 8.08 -12.85 -17.48
C ASN A 77 6.62 -13.35 -17.62
N ALA A 78 5.70 -12.66 -16.94
CA ALA A 78 4.29 -12.97 -16.90
C ALA A 78 3.66 -12.67 -18.25
N ASP A 79 2.55 -13.35 -18.57
CA ASP A 79 1.72 -12.89 -19.68
C ASP A 79 1.31 -11.43 -19.43
N GLY A 80 1.46 -10.59 -20.46
CA GLY A 80 1.33 -9.14 -20.31
C GLY A 80 -0.03 -8.68 -19.76
N GLU A 81 -1.06 -9.52 -19.86
CA GLU A 81 -2.40 -9.24 -19.37
C GLU A 81 -2.48 -9.22 -17.84
N ILE A 82 -2.00 -10.26 -17.14
CA ILE A 82 -2.09 -10.31 -15.66
C ILE A 82 -1.25 -9.20 -15.03
N LYS A 83 -0.06 -8.93 -15.58
CA LYS A 83 0.82 -7.85 -15.14
C LYS A 83 0.16 -6.49 -15.29
N THR A 84 -0.50 -6.25 -16.42
CA THR A 84 -1.24 -4.99 -16.67
C THR A 84 -2.39 -4.82 -15.69
N VAL A 85 -3.17 -5.88 -15.45
CA VAL A 85 -4.31 -5.83 -14.52
C VAL A 85 -3.84 -5.56 -13.09
N VAL A 86 -2.82 -6.27 -12.62
CA VAL A 86 -2.22 -6.07 -11.29
C VAL A 86 -1.70 -4.64 -11.16
N ARG A 87 -0.83 -4.21 -12.07
CA ARG A 87 -0.23 -2.87 -12.05
C ARG A 87 -1.29 -1.76 -12.05
N GLY A 88 -2.33 -1.88 -12.88
CA GLY A 88 -3.41 -0.89 -12.94
C GLY A 88 -4.13 -0.71 -11.60
N ARG A 89 -4.37 -1.81 -10.89
CA ARG A 89 -4.99 -1.78 -9.54
C ARG A 89 -4.05 -1.17 -8.50
N ILE A 90 -2.78 -1.57 -8.52
CA ILE A 90 -1.79 -1.06 -7.56
C ILE A 90 -1.56 0.43 -7.73
N VAL A 91 -1.44 0.93 -8.97
CA VAL A 91 -1.28 2.36 -9.25
C VAL A 91 -2.46 3.16 -8.71
N GLN A 92 -3.69 2.64 -8.81
CA GLN A 92 -4.86 3.30 -8.25
C GLN A 92 -4.77 3.42 -6.72
N VAL A 93 -4.37 2.35 -6.04
CA VAL A 93 -4.23 2.35 -4.56
C VAL A 93 -3.05 3.23 -4.12
N ALA A 94 -1.93 3.20 -4.85
CA ALA A 94 -0.78 4.08 -4.63
C ALA A 94 -1.13 5.55 -4.78
N GLN A 95 -1.97 5.91 -5.76
CA GLN A 95 -2.43 7.28 -5.90
C GLN A 95 -3.27 7.74 -4.70
N LEU A 96 -4.17 6.89 -4.20
CA LEU A 96 -4.99 7.21 -3.02
C LEU A 96 -4.12 7.36 -1.76
N THR A 97 -3.17 6.44 -1.57
CA THR A 97 -2.22 6.47 -0.45
C THR A 97 -1.34 7.72 -0.51
N SER A 98 -0.83 8.07 -1.69
CA SER A 98 -0.04 9.29 -1.92
C SER A 98 -0.85 10.56 -1.66
N ASN A 99 -2.11 10.62 -2.09
CA ASN A 99 -3.00 11.74 -1.77
C ASN A 99 -3.20 11.89 -0.26
N ALA A 100 -3.40 10.78 0.46
CA ALA A 100 -3.51 10.78 1.92
C ALA A 100 -2.22 11.29 2.58
N LEU A 101 -1.05 10.79 2.16
CA LEU A 101 0.25 11.22 2.67
C LEU A 101 0.48 12.72 2.45
N ALA A 102 0.08 13.25 1.29
CA ALA A 102 0.17 14.68 1.02
C ALA A 102 -0.66 15.52 1.99
N LEU A 103 -1.89 15.09 2.29
CA LEU A 103 -2.76 15.76 3.26
C LEU A 103 -2.19 15.68 4.70
N ILE A 104 -1.70 14.52 5.10
CA ILE A 104 -1.05 14.29 6.39
C ILE A 104 0.18 15.19 6.55
N ASN A 105 1.03 15.26 5.53
CA ASN A 105 2.20 16.13 5.54
C ASN A 105 1.81 17.61 5.66
N LYS A 106 0.73 18.03 4.97
CA LYS A 106 0.23 19.40 5.11
C LYS A 106 -0.26 19.69 6.53
N LEU A 107 -1.00 18.76 7.13
CA LEU A 107 -1.45 18.89 8.52
C LEU A 107 -0.26 19.01 9.48
N ALA A 108 0.73 18.13 9.36
CA ALA A 108 1.93 18.13 10.21
C ALA A 108 2.65 19.49 10.17
N THR A 109 2.79 20.08 8.98
CA THR A 109 3.46 21.38 8.81
C THR A 109 2.61 22.60 9.18
N SER A 110 1.32 22.41 9.46
CA SER A 110 0.38 23.49 9.78
C SER A 110 0.20 23.73 11.28
N HIS A 111 0.74 22.85 12.12
CA HIS A 111 0.71 23.03 13.57
C HIS A 111 1.79 24.05 14.01
N PRO A 112 1.42 25.08 14.78
CA PRO A 112 2.35 26.08 15.29
C PRO A 112 3.26 25.54 16.41
#